data_AF-I9WH47-F1
#
_entry.id   AF-I9WH47-F1
#
_cell.length_a   1.000
_cell.length_b   1.000
_cell.length_c   1.000
_cell.angle_alpha   90.00
_cell.angle_beta   90.00
_cell.angle_gamma   90.00
#
_symmetry.space_group_name_H-M   'P 1'
#
loop_
_entity.id
_entity.type
_entity.pdbx_description
1 polymer ?
#
loop_
_entity_poly.entity_id
_entity_poly.type
_entity_poly.pdbx_seq_one_letter_code
_entity_poly.pdbx_strand_id
1 'polypeptide(L)'
;MKYNYPEHHAKSLDAALKLVRYLKKSGRYDLFRGQNHTFPLCPSIARRPEMIETNQALLKRFATWVHENDYLSSLHNNRDGIMAVAQHYGMPTPFLDFTTEPEVAAFFASDTGDKPRPKQSACILCLNRATFEGSWEDLNARYRANSGQDLVRIVEVDVQNLWRLHAQSGLFIDMRVDANVFEMFSHMLHIYFPLPSHHDATLNDKYYPKNKSHVELLLDQHFLIETYEYRQAQLQTIFDVVITAGDFSSLGEEGAFKEAQLPDPHTSWSEAVLEPWKIEPNEVYDAAISSEIHGLAIDTTSEPNSAAASLHAQVMTVLRKPNARNRLGDSWEVRDQAGTVAHEDEGDMDEKQRPLGEVVRLLFDGMRFKPYEDTEIASAIANYVTLNCFPSWQTMTELWGGVTGIELEGGSVRARGFCGEPTLMDALRPDFAELLTPDALAEFKADGIRAALYFLIDPRRLFEFQKFRRMFAEQVIPTTACIRVEGYVLHYNIADVRVFGQS
;
A
#
# COMPACT_ATOMS: atom_id res chain seq x y z
N MET A 1 18.45 -19.47 -34.54
CA MET A 1 19.23 -18.58 -35.43
C MET A 1 19.76 -17.46 -34.54
N LYS A 2 21.07 -17.29 -34.35
CA LYS A 2 21.59 -16.14 -33.57
C LYS A 2 21.58 -14.93 -34.50
N TYR A 3 20.67 -13.99 -34.27
CA TYR A 3 20.64 -12.73 -35.00
C TYR A 3 21.76 -11.83 -34.47
N ASN A 4 22.55 -11.21 -35.35
CA ASN A 4 23.61 -10.29 -34.94
C ASN A 4 23.00 -8.91 -34.70
N TYR A 5 22.58 -8.64 -33.46
CA TYR A 5 22.31 -7.28 -33.02
C TYR A 5 23.62 -6.48 -32.87
N PRO A 6 23.59 -5.14 -33.00
CA PRO A 6 24.73 -4.30 -32.67
C PRO A 6 25.17 -4.52 -31.21
N GLU A 7 26.46 -4.82 -31.02
CA GLU A 7 27.06 -5.01 -29.70
C GLU A 7 28.21 -4.03 -29.47
N HIS A 8 28.34 -3.56 -28.23
CA HIS A 8 29.49 -2.80 -27.76
C HIS A 8 29.98 -3.36 -26.43
N HIS A 9 31.29 -3.51 -26.26
CA HIS A 9 31.89 -3.96 -25.01
C HIS A 9 32.63 -2.80 -24.34
N ALA A 10 32.02 -2.24 -23.30
CA ALA A 10 32.61 -1.21 -22.47
C ALA A 10 33.50 -1.83 -21.38
N LYS A 11 34.54 -1.09 -20.97
CA LYS A 11 35.51 -1.55 -19.97
C LYS A 11 34.98 -1.53 -18.52
N SER A 12 33.91 -0.77 -18.26
CA SER A 12 33.30 -0.58 -16.94
C SER A 12 31.89 -0.01 -17.07
N LEU A 13 31.13 -0.03 -15.96
CA LEU A 13 29.84 0.65 -15.85
C LEU A 13 29.95 2.14 -16.22
N ASP A 14 30.96 2.86 -15.72
CA ASP A 14 31.16 4.28 -16.05
C ASP A 14 31.38 4.53 -17.54
N ALA A 15 32.13 3.64 -18.20
CA ALA A 15 32.37 3.74 -19.63
C ALA A 15 31.07 3.47 -20.42
N ALA A 16 30.29 2.48 -19.99
CA ALA A 16 28.97 2.21 -20.57
C ALA A 16 28.02 3.39 -20.39
N LEU A 17 27.91 3.93 -19.17
CA LEU A 17 27.05 5.07 -18.86
C LEU A 17 27.45 6.33 -19.63
N LYS A 18 28.75 6.61 -19.78
CA LYS A 18 29.24 7.71 -20.63
C LYS A 18 28.81 7.55 -22.09
N LEU A 19 28.89 6.33 -22.63
CA LEU A 19 28.45 6.04 -23.99
C LEU A 19 26.93 6.21 -24.13
N VAL A 20 26.14 5.66 -23.21
CA VAL A 20 24.67 5.77 -23.23
C VAL A 20 24.22 7.23 -23.16
N ARG A 21 24.81 8.04 -22.28
CA ARG A 21 24.56 9.49 -22.20
C ARG A 21 24.86 10.21 -23.51
N TYR A 22 25.98 9.88 -24.14
CA TYR A 22 26.33 10.42 -25.45
C TYR A 22 25.30 10.04 -26.51
N LEU A 23 24.89 8.77 -26.55
CA LEU A 23 23.88 8.26 -27.48
C LEU A 23 22.53 8.97 -27.31
N LYS A 24 22.05 9.14 -26.06
CA LYS A 24 20.87 9.95 -25.72
C LYS A 24 21.00 11.39 -26.22
N LYS A 25 22.09 12.07 -25.86
CA LYS A 25 22.33 13.46 -26.24
C LYS A 25 22.42 13.67 -27.76
N SER A 26 22.93 12.67 -28.48
CA SER A 26 23.02 12.69 -29.94
C SER A 26 21.69 12.36 -30.66
N GLY A 27 20.63 12.03 -29.92
CA GLY A 27 19.34 11.64 -30.49
C GLY A 27 19.33 10.26 -31.15
N ARG A 28 20.37 9.44 -30.93
CA ARG A 28 20.50 8.12 -31.55
C ARG A 28 19.64 7.06 -30.87
N TYR A 29 19.51 7.13 -29.56
CA TYR A 29 18.71 6.21 -28.74
C TYR A 29 18.06 7.01 -27.62
N ASP A 30 16.84 6.68 -27.23
CA ASP A 30 16.05 7.43 -26.25
C ASP A 30 15.42 6.53 -25.17
N LEU A 31 15.42 5.21 -25.37
CA LEU A 31 14.91 4.22 -24.44
C LEU A 31 16.02 3.27 -23.99
N PHE A 32 16.06 2.96 -22.70
CA PHE A 32 17.11 2.17 -22.08
C PHE A 32 16.56 1.09 -21.14
N ARG A 33 17.23 -0.06 -21.06
CA ARG A 33 16.92 -1.11 -20.07
C ARG A 33 18.21 -1.67 -19.50
N GLY A 34 18.31 -1.70 -18.17
CA GLY A 34 19.39 -2.35 -17.46
C GLY A 34 19.12 -3.84 -17.23
N GLN A 35 20.14 -4.67 -17.39
CA GLN A 35 20.11 -6.06 -16.97
C GLN A 35 21.43 -6.43 -16.28
N ASN A 36 21.34 -6.95 -15.06
CA ASN A 36 22.50 -7.45 -14.31
C ASN A 36 23.03 -8.80 -14.85
N HIS A 37 22.41 -9.32 -15.90
CA HIS A 37 22.85 -10.49 -16.67
C HIS A 37 22.31 -10.43 -18.10
N THR A 38 22.85 -11.22 -19.01
CA THR A 38 22.38 -11.31 -20.40
C THR A 38 21.15 -12.23 -20.50
N PHE A 39 20.06 -11.84 -19.85
CA PHE A 39 18.81 -12.59 -19.88
C PHE A 39 18.09 -12.39 -21.21
N PRO A 40 17.41 -13.44 -21.75
CA PRO A 40 16.47 -13.27 -22.85
C PRO A 40 15.42 -12.20 -22.51
N LEU A 41 15.04 -11.38 -23.49
CA LEU A 41 13.98 -10.39 -23.35
C LEU A 41 12.60 -11.05 -23.34
N CYS A 42 12.30 -11.74 -22.23
CA CYS A 42 11.05 -12.47 -22.03
C CYS A 42 10.24 -11.83 -20.88
N PRO A 43 9.01 -11.35 -21.16
CA PRO A 43 8.09 -10.84 -20.14
C PRO A 43 7.81 -11.87 -19.04
N SER A 44 7.51 -11.42 -17.83
CA SER A 44 7.35 -12.29 -16.67
C SER A 44 6.22 -13.33 -16.86
N ILE A 45 5.13 -12.95 -17.54
CA ILE A 45 4.02 -13.86 -17.84
C ILE A 45 4.40 -15.01 -18.79
N ALA A 46 5.36 -14.79 -19.69
CA ALA A 46 5.77 -15.75 -20.71
C ALA A 46 6.86 -16.71 -20.22
N ARG A 47 7.45 -16.48 -19.04
CA ARG A 47 8.51 -17.35 -18.47
C ARG A 47 7.98 -18.68 -17.95
N ARG A 48 6.69 -18.76 -17.63
CA ARG A 48 5.99 -19.96 -17.14
C ARG A 48 4.71 -20.20 -17.95
N PRO A 49 4.83 -20.78 -19.16
CA PRO A 49 3.69 -21.02 -20.04
C PRO A 49 2.54 -21.80 -19.38
N GLU A 50 2.87 -22.71 -18.47
CA GLU A 50 1.93 -23.51 -17.69
C GLU A 50 1.08 -22.70 -16.70
N MET A 51 1.50 -21.48 -16.37
CA MET A 51 0.82 -20.58 -15.42
C MET A 51 0.04 -19.46 -16.10
N ILE A 52 -0.03 -19.40 -17.44
CA ILE A 52 -0.63 -18.28 -18.18
C ILE A 52 -2.09 -18.06 -17.77
N GLU A 53 -2.92 -19.10 -17.74
CA GLU A 53 -4.34 -18.99 -17.38
C GLU A 53 -4.52 -18.51 -15.94
N THR A 54 -3.74 -19.06 -15.01
CA THR A 54 -3.73 -18.63 -13.60
C THR A 54 -3.33 -17.17 -13.47
N ASN A 55 -2.27 -16.74 -14.15
CA ASN A 55 -1.79 -15.35 -14.11
C ASN A 55 -2.83 -14.40 -14.73
N GLN A 56 -3.52 -14.81 -15.80
CA GLN A 56 -4.62 -14.02 -16.39
C GLN A 56 -5.81 -13.88 -15.44
N ALA A 57 -6.17 -14.95 -14.72
CA ALA A 57 -7.22 -14.89 -13.71
C ALA A 57 -6.85 -13.95 -12.54
N LEU A 58 -5.59 -14.00 -12.08
CA LEU A 58 -5.08 -13.09 -11.06
C LEU A 58 -5.11 -11.64 -11.52
N LEU A 59 -4.63 -11.34 -12.73
CA LEU A 59 -4.70 -9.99 -13.31
C LEU A 59 -6.13 -9.49 -13.45
N LYS A 60 -7.08 -10.36 -13.80
CA LYS A 60 -8.50 -10.01 -13.88
C LYS A 60 -9.07 -9.69 -12.50
N ARG A 61 -8.77 -10.49 -11.47
CA ARG A 61 -9.19 -10.23 -10.09
C ARG A 61 -8.64 -8.90 -9.57
N PHE A 62 -7.36 -8.65 -9.82
CA PHE A 62 -6.72 -7.37 -9.48
C PHE A 62 -7.40 -6.19 -10.20
N ALA A 63 -7.67 -6.30 -11.50
CA ALA A 63 -8.37 -5.26 -12.25
C ALA A 63 -9.78 -5.01 -11.69
N THR A 64 -10.54 -6.06 -11.37
CA THR A 64 -11.85 -5.93 -10.72
C THR A 64 -11.75 -5.16 -9.40
N TRP A 65 -10.79 -5.52 -8.53
CA TRP A 65 -10.57 -4.80 -7.27
C TRP A 65 -10.23 -3.32 -7.49
N VAL A 66 -9.39 -2.99 -8.47
CA VAL A 66 -9.10 -1.59 -8.83
C VAL A 66 -10.38 -0.83 -9.21
N HIS A 67 -11.25 -1.45 -10.01
CA HIS A 67 -12.51 -0.82 -10.44
C HIS A 67 -13.57 -0.70 -9.34
N GLU A 68 -13.56 -1.59 -8.34
CA GLU A 68 -14.45 -1.54 -7.19
C GLU A 68 -13.96 -0.57 -6.10
N ASN A 69 -12.70 -0.12 -6.21
CA ASN A 69 -12.07 0.77 -5.26
C ASN A 69 -12.07 2.21 -5.77
N ASP A 70 -12.92 3.04 -5.18
CA ASP A 70 -13.07 4.47 -5.53
C ASP A 70 -11.77 5.28 -5.30
N TYR A 71 -10.87 4.81 -4.43
CA TYR A 71 -9.56 5.46 -4.16
C TYR A 71 -8.54 5.27 -5.28
N LEU A 72 -8.85 4.42 -6.25
CA LEU A 72 -8.02 4.16 -7.43
C LEU A 72 -8.72 4.65 -8.70
N SER A 73 -9.59 5.65 -8.57
CA SER A 73 -10.34 6.25 -9.67
C SER A 73 -9.46 6.67 -10.85
N SER A 74 -8.23 7.13 -10.60
CA SER A 74 -7.24 7.49 -11.62
C SER A 74 -6.79 6.31 -12.49
N LEU A 75 -6.91 5.09 -11.96
CA LEU A 75 -6.65 3.85 -12.67
C LEU A 75 -7.90 3.26 -13.34
N HIS A 76 -9.10 3.78 -13.04
CA HIS A 76 -10.32 3.30 -13.66
C HIS A 76 -10.26 3.51 -15.18
N ASN A 77 -10.52 2.45 -15.92
CA ASN A 77 -10.44 2.37 -17.38
C ASN A 77 -9.02 2.61 -17.95
N ASN A 78 -7.99 2.68 -17.10
CA ASN A 78 -6.60 2.76 -17.51
C ASN A 78 -5.94 1.38 -17.48
N ARG A 79 -6.20 0.56 -18.51
CA ARG A 79 -5.68 -0.82 -18.60
C ARG A 79 -4.16 -0.89 -18.47
N ASP A 80 -3.45 0.07 -19.07
CA ASP A 80 -1.99 0.12 -19.04
C ASP A 80 -1.47 0.52 -17.65
N GLY A 81 -2.17 1.45 -16.98
CA GLY A 81 -1.98 1.77 -15.57
C GLY A 81 -2.11 0.55 -14.66
N ILE A 82 -3.22 -0.17 -14.77
CA ILE A 82 -3.46 -1.38 -13.99
C ILE A 82 -2.35 -2.42 -14.24
N MET A 83 -1.94 -2.60 -15.51
CA MET A 83 -0.88 -3.55 -15.85
C MET A 83 0.50 -3.12 -15.32
N ALA A 84 0.82 -1.82 -15.39
CA ALA A 84 2.05 -1.27 -14.83
C ALA A 84 2.12 -1.46 -13.32
N VAL A 85 1.01 -1.21 -12.62
CA VAL A 85 0.88 -1.45 -11.17
C VAL A 85 1.03 -2.94 -10.85
N ALA A 86 0.35 -3.81 -11.60
CA ALA A 86 0.44 -5.25 -11.42
C ALA A 86 1.90 -5.74 -11.53
N GLN A 87 2.64 -5.30 -12.57
CA GLN A 87 4.06 -5.63 -12.72
C GLN A 87 4.90 -5.08 -11.57
N HIS A 88 4.62 -3.85 -11.15
CA HIS A 88 5.33 -3.17 -10.08
C HIS A 88 5.33 -3.95 -8.76
N TYR A 89 4.19 -4.59 -8.46
CA TYR A 89 3.95 -5.44 -7.29
C TYR A 89 4.24 -6.92 -7.54
N GLY A 90 4.89 -7.26 -8.66
CA GLY A 90 5.44 -8.59 -8.92
C GLY A 90 4.47 -9.56 -9.59
N MET A 91 3.29 -9.11 -10.03
CA MET A 91 2.42 -9.95 -10.85
C MET A 91 3.07 -10.23 -12.22
N PRO A 92 2.97 -11.45 -12.75
CA PRO A 92 3.44 -11.73 -14.11
C PRO A 92 2.62 -10.98 -15.17
N THR A 93 3.28 -10.13 -15.97
CA THR A 93 2.66 -9.29 -17.01
C THR A 93 3.33 -9.49 -18.38
N PRO A 94 2.70 -9.07 -19.49
CA PRO A 94 3.34 -9.04 -20.82
C PRO A 94 4.30 -7.86 -21.01
N PHE A 95 4.50 -7.03 -19.98
CA PHE A 95 5.30 -5.81 -20.08
C PHE A 95 6.79 -6.09 -19.80
N LEU A 96 7.65 -5.33 -20.49
CA LEU A 96 9.09 -5.24 -20.23
C LEU A 96 9.43 -3.81 -19.77
N ASP A 97 10.13 -3.68 -18.64
CA ASP A 97 10.52 -2.38 -18.09
C ASP A 97 11.63 -1.71 -18.93
N PHE A 98 11.41 -0.46 -19.29
CA PHE A 98 12.40 0.44 -19.87
C PHE A 98 12.36 1.76 -19.12
N THR A 99 13.33 2.62 -19.38
CA THR A 99 13.43 3.95 -18.82
C THR A 99 13.95 4.90 -19.88
N THR A 100 13.57 6.17 -19.79
CA THR A 100 14.18 7.22 -20.60
C THR A 100 15.53 7.68 -20.02
N GLU A 101 15.86 7.30 -18.78
CA GLU A 101 17.04 7.80 -18.07
C GLU A 101 18.21 6.80 -18.03
N PRO A 102 19.38 7.16 -18.63
CA PRO A 102 20.58 6.31 -18.63
C PRO A 102 21.02 5.87 -17.22
N GLU A 103 20.87 6.74 -16.23
CA GLU A 103 21.24 6.51 -14.84
C GLU A 103 20.39 5.43 -14.20
N VAL A 104 19.10 5.38 -14.52
CA VAL A 104 18.17 4.36 -14.01
C VAL A 104 18.51 3.00 -14.65
N ALA A 105 18.77 2.97 -15.96
CA ALA A 105 19.19 1.74 -16.63
C ALA A 105 20.53 1.23 -16.11
N ALA A 106 21.50 2.12 -15.86
CA ALA A 106 22.78 1.78 -15.25
C ALA A 106 22.59 1.19 -13.84
N PHE A 107 21.73 1.80 -13.02
CA PHE A 107 21.39 1.32 -11.69
C PHE A 107 20.84 -0.11 -11.71
N PHE A 108 19.82 -0.40 -12.53
CA PHE A 108 19.27 -1.76 -12.63
C PHE A 108 20.23 -2.78 -13.25
N ALA A 109 21.18 -2.32 -14.07
CA ALA A 109 22.22 -3.19 -14.61
C ALA A 109 23.31 -3.53 -13.56
N SER A 110 23.47 -2.70 -12.52
CA SER A 110 24.44 -2.93 -11.43
C SER A 110 23.84 -3.49 -10.15
N ASP A 111 22.51 -3.36 -9.97
CA ASP A 111 21.80 -3.83 -8.78
C ASP A 111 21.76 -5.36 -8.76
N THR A 112 22.64 -5.94 -7.94
CA THR A 112 22.63 -7.37 -7.61
C THR A 112 22.39 -7.51 -6.12
N GLY A 113 21.19 -7.98 -5.75
CA GLY A 113 20.88 -8.34 -4.36
C GLY A 113 21.83 -9.39 -3.78
N ASP A 114 22.54 -10.14 -4.63
CA ASP A 114 23.57 -11.12 -4.27
C ASP A 114 24.99 -10.65 -4.65
N LYS A 115 26.02 -11.28 -4.05
CA LYS A 115 27.41 -11.08 -4.46
C LYS A 115 27.59 -11.47 -5.95
N PRO A 116 28.22 -10.60 -6.78
CA PRO A 116 28.50 -10.90 -8.18
C PRO A 116 29.19 -12.24 -8.37
N ARG A 117 28.73 -13.06 -9.33
CA ARG A 117 29.49 -14.24 -9.73
C ARG A 117 30.76 -13.81 -10.47
N PRO A 118 31.89 -14.55 -10.33
CA PRO A 118 33.11 -14.23 -11.05
C PRO A 118 32.86 -14.14 -12.57
N LYS A 119 33.28 -13.04 -13.20
CA LYS A 119 33.11 -12.75 -14.65
C LYS A 119 31.66 -12.55 -15.11
N GLN A 120 30.74 -12.20 -14.21
CA GLN A 120 29.40 -11.80 -14.60
C GLN A 120 29.45 -10.49 -15.41
N SER A 121 28.88 -10.53 -16.62
CA SER A 121 28.68 -9.33 -17.44
C SER A 121 27.25 -8.83 -17.26
N ALA A 122 27.11 -7.53 -17.11
CA ALA A 122 25.84 -6.82 -17.20
C ALA A 122 25.68 -6.22 -18.61
N CYS A 123 24.48 -5.73 -18.91
CA CYS A 123 24.14 -5.11 -20.17
C CYS A 123 23.22 -3.89 -19.97
N ILE A 124 23.44 -2.84 -20.76
CA ILE A 124 22.42 -1.81 -21.01
C ILE A 124 21.96 -1.96 -22.46
N LEU A 125 20.67 -2.16 -22.62
CA LEU A 125 19.99 -2.21 -23.90
C LEU A 125 19.58 -0.79 -24.29
N CYS A 126 19.86 -0.39 -25.52
CA CYS A 126 19.49 0.92 -26.06
C CYS A 126 18.55 0.72 -27.25
N LEU A 127 17.42 1.43 -27.23
CA LEU A 127 16.39 1.37 -28.24
C LEU A 127 16.05 2.79 -28.72
N ASN A 128 15.82 2.93 -30.03
CA ASN A 128 15.39 4.17 -30.66
C ASN A 128 13.91 4.05 -30.97
N ARG A 129 13.08 4.89 -30.35
CA ARG A 129 11.61 4.85 -30.50
C ARG A 129 11.15 4.84 -31.94
N ALA A 130 11.57 5.82 -32.74
CA ALA A 130 11.11 5.97 -34.11
C ALA A 130 11.49 4.75 -34.98
N THR A 131 12.68 4.20 -34.77
CA THR A 131 13.12 2.98 -35.45
C THR A 131 12.29 1.78 -35.02
N PHE A 132 12.05 1.63 -33.72
CA PHE A 132 11.24 0.54 -33.18
C PHE A 132 9.80 0.58 -33.70
N GLU A 133 9.12 1.72 -33.58
CA GLU A 133 7.75 1.89 -34.04
C GLU A 133 7.63 1.61 -35.55
N GLY A 134 8.57 2.11 -36.35
CA GLY A 134 8.62 1.84 -37.79
C GLY A 134 8.84 0.36 -38.13
N SER A 135 9.69 -0.34 -37.38
CA SER A 135 9.95 -1.77 -37.63
C SER A 135 8.77 -2.68 -37.28
N TRP A 136 7.87 -2.24 -36.40
CA TRP A 136 6.69 -3.01 -36.00
C TRP A 136 5.39 -2.59 -36.70
N GLU A 137 5.39 -1.51 -37.48
CA GLU A 137 4.18 -0.89 -38.03
C GLU A 137 3.29 -1.87 -38.84
N ASP A 138 3.84 -2.55 -39.84
CA ASP A 138 3.08 -3.50 -40.70
C ASP A 138 2.59 -4.73 -39.91
N LEU A 139 3.43 -5.26 -39.02
CA LEU A 139 3.08 -6.40 -38.18
C LEU A 139 1.94 -6.05 -37.20
N ASN A 140 2.04 -4.89 -36.56
CA ASN A 140 1.00 -4.38 -35.68
C ASN A 140 -0.29 -4.11 -36.44
N ALA A 141 -0.24 -3.49 -37.63
CA ALA A 141 -1.43 -3.24 -38.43
C ALA A 141 -2.20 -4.53 -38.76
N ARG A 142 -1.48 -5.58 -39.18
CA ARG A 142 -2.06 -6.90 -39.49
C ARG A 142 -2.61 -7.59 -38.25
N TYR A 143 -1.89 -7.55 -37.13
CA TYR A 143 -2.32 -8.19 -35.89
C TYR A 143 -3.53 -7.48 -35.27
N ARG A 144 -3.53 -6.14 -35.28
CA ARG A 144 -4.62 -5.29 -34.77
C ARG A 144 -5.92 -5.52 -35.53
N ALA A 145 -5.87 -5.72 -36.86
CA ALA A 145 -7.04 -6.01 -37.67
C ALA A 145 -7.80 -7.28 -37.21
N ASN A 146 -7.11 -8.25 -36.61
CA ASN A 146 -7.71 -9.50 -36.14
C ASN A 146 -7.99 -9.50 -34.63
N SER A 147 -7.12 -8.89 -33.83
CA SER A 147 -7.14 -8.99 -32.36
C SER A 147 -7.65 -7.75 -31.64
N GLY A 148 -7.81 -6.63 -32.35
CA GLY A 148 -8.18 -5.34 -31.78
C GLY A 148 -7.07 -4.61 -31.01
N GLN A 149 -5.83 -5.12 -31.02
CA GLN A 149 -4.71 -4.53 -30.28
C GLN A 149 -3.37 -4.78 -30.98
N ASP A 150 -2.31 -4.12 -30.51
CA ASP A 150 -0.97 -4.22 -31.09
C ASP A 150 -0.27 -5.50 -30.63
N LEU A 151 0.62 -6.01 -31.47
CA LEU A 151 1.42 -7.18 -31.17
C LEU A 151 2.58 -6.81 -30.23
N VAL A 152 3.20 -5.66 -30.50
CA VAL A 152 4.26 -5.06 -29.70
C VAL A 152 4.10 -3.55 -29.72
N ARG A 153 4.15 -2.87 -28.57
CA ARG A 153 4.08 -1.39 -28.52
C ARG A 153 4.80 -0.81 -27.31
N ILE A 154 5.22 0.44 -27.45
CA ILE A 154 5.68 1.24 -26.30
C ILE A 154 4.46 1.69 -25.51
N VAL A 155 4.56 1.61 -24.19
CA VAL A 155 3.52 1.97 -23.24
C VAL A 155 4.12 2.96 -22.26
N GLU A 156 3.73 4.22 -22.40
CA GLU A 156 4.00 5.25 -21.41
C GLU A 156 2.81 5.37 -20.50
N VAL A 157 3.06 5.22 -19.21
CA VAL A 157 2.02 5.26 -18.20
C VAL A 157 2.39 6.31 -17.20
N ASP A 158 1.49 7.26 -17.01
CA ASP A 158 1.51 8.15 -15.86
C ASP A 158 0.42 7.66 -14.90
N VAL A 159 0.84 6.88 -13.90
CA VAL A 159 -0.06 6.48 -12.81
C VAL A 159 0.07 7.51 -11.72
N GLN A 160 -1.02 8.23 -11.45
CA GLN A 160 -1.08 9.19 -10.35
C GLN A 160 -0.66 8.49 -9.05
N ASN A 161 0.16 9.17 -8.25
CA ASN A 161 0.66 8.67 -6.97
C ASN A 161 1.55 7.41 -7.03
N LEU A 162 1.94 6.86 -8.19
CA LEU A 162 2.88 5.73 -8.22
C LEU A 162 4.35 6.21 -8.20
N TRP A 163 4.77 6.74 -7.06
CA TRP A 163 6.05 7.45 -6.92
C TRP A 163 7.26 6.63 -7.30
N ARG A 164 7.29 5.33 -6.99
CA ARG A 164 8.42 4.48 -7.40
C ARG A 164 8.51 4.36 -8.93
N LEU A 165 7.40 4.39 -9.67
CA LEU A 165 7.42 4.43 -11.13
C LEU A 165 7.92 5.79 -11.65
N HIS A 166 7.47 6.89 -11.05
CA HIS A 166 7.91 8.25 -11.39
C HIS A 166 9.42 8.44 -11.16
N ALA A 167 9.93 8.00 -10.01
CA ALA A 167 11.35 8.10 -9.64
C ALA A 167 12.28 7.34 -10.61
N GLN A 168 11.76 6.32 -11.29
CA GLN A 168 12.50 5.50 -12.26
C GLN A 168 12.34 6.03 -13.70
N SER A 169 11.52 7.05 -13.92
CA SER A 169 11.14 7.51 -15.27
C SER A 169 10.75 6.33 -16.16
N GLY A 170 9.97 5.40 -15.57
CA GLY A 170 9.69 4.10 -16.14
C GLY A 170 8.69 4.18 -17.29
N LEU A 171 8.90 3.34 -18.30
CA LEU A 171 7.94 3.03 -19.35
C LEU A 171 8.04 1.54 -19.66
N PHE A 172 7.08 1.03 -20.42
CA PHE A 172 6.99 -0.39 -20.70
C PHE A 172 6.98 -0.67 -22.20
N ILE A 173 7.39 -1.87 -22.56
CA ILE A 173 7.06 -2.46 -23.86
C ILE A 173 6.07 -3.59 -23.61
N ASP A 174 4.84 -3.46 -24.12
CA ASP A 174 3.85 -4.54 -24.15
C ASP A 174 4.28 -5.51 -25.25
N MET A 175 4.76 -6.70 -24.86
CA MET A 175 5.36 -7.68 -25.76
C MET A 175 4.54 -8.98 -25.76
N ARG A 176 4.02 -9.35 -26.94
CA ARG A 176 3.14 -10.53 -27.12
C ARG A 176 3.67 -11.54 -28.13
N VAL A 177 4.96 -11.46 -28.38
CA VAL A 177 5.73 -12.36 -29.26
C VAL A 177 6.77 -13.10 -28.44
N ASP A 178 7.44 -14.09 -29.02
CA ASP A 178 8.61 -14.69 -28.38
C ASP A 178 9.81 -13.74 -28.40
N ALA A 179 10.75 -13.94 -27.47
CA ALA A 179 11.93 -13.09 -27.30
C ALA A 179 12.81 -13.00 -28.55
N ASN A 180 12.90 -14.04 -29.37
CA ASN A 180 13.75 -14.01 -30.56
C ASN A 180 13.14 -13.12 -31.65
N VAL A 181 11.83 -13.24 -31.86
CA VAL A 181 11.10 -12.37 -32.78
C VAL A 181 11.16 -10.92 -32.30
N PHE A 182 11.02 -10.70 -30.98
CA PHE A 182 11.17 -9.37 -30.41
C PHE A 182 12.54 -8.76 -30.68
N GLU A 183 13.62 -9.48 -30.35
CA GLU A 183 14.99 -9.00 -30.56
C GLU A 183 15.31 -8.75 -32.04
N MET A 184 14.79 -9.59 -32.95
CA MET A 184 15.04 -9.49 -34.38
C MET A 184 14.52 -8.19 -35.01
N PHE A 185 13.35 -7.71 -34.59
CA PHE A 185 12.70 -6.53 -35.17
C PHE A 185 12.94 -5.24 -34.37
N SER A 186 13.49 -5.31 -33.16
CA SER A 186 13.59 -4.13 -32.27
C SER A 186 14.85 -3.30 -32.44
N HIS A 187 15.81 -3.73 -33.27
CA HIS A 187 17.05 -3.00 -33.61
C HIS A 187 17.83 -2.45 -32.39
N MET A 188 17.90 -3.23 -31.30
CA MET A 188 18.53 -2.80 -30.06
C MET A 188 20.05 -2.83 -30.14
N LEU A 189 20.71 -1.83 -29.55
CA LEU A 189 22.14 -1.87 -29.27
C LEU A 189 22.37 -2.44 -27.87
N HIS A 190 23.22 -3.46 -27.77
CA HIS A 190 23.60 -4.09 -26.51
C HIS A 190 24.95 -3.55 -26.06
N ILE A 191 25.01 -2.90 -24.90
CA ILE A 191 26.26 -2.40 -24.32
C ILE A 191 26.62 -3.26 -23.11
N TYR A 192 27.57 -4.16 -23.29
CA TYR A 192 28.05 -5.07 -22.25
C TYR A 192 29.20 -4.45 -21.44
N PHE A 193 29.26 -4.76 -20.15
CA PHE A 193 30.35 -4.36 -19.27
C PHE A 193 30.48 -5.33 -18.08
N PRO A 194 31.67 -5.41 -17.45
CA PRO A 194 31.84 -6.19 -16.23
C PRO A 194 30.98 -5.61 -15.09
N LEU A 195 30.22 -6.47 -14.41
CA LEU A 195 29.40 -6.08 -13.27
C LEU A 195 30.31 -5.54 -12.13
N PRO A 196 30.00 -4.37 -11.52
CA PRO A 196 30.80 -3.81 -10.45
C PRO A 196 30.77 -4.70 -9.20
N SER A 197 31.86 -4.69 -8.42
CA SER A 197 31.98 -5.50 -7.20
C SER A 197 31.19 -4.93 -6.01
N HIS A 198 30.78 -3.66 -6.09
CA HIS A 198 30.01 -2.96 -5.08
C HIS A 198 28.85 -2.21 -5.74
N HIS A 199 27.65 -2.40 -5.18
CA HIS A 199 26.48 -1.58 -5.49
C HIS A 199 26.46 -0.38 -4.54
N ASP A 200 26.17 0.80 -5.09
CA ASP A 200 26.01 2.00 -4.27
C ASP A 200 24.61 2.01 -3.64
N ALA A 201 24.53 1.53 -2.40
CA ALA A 201 23.28 1.46 -1.65
C ALA A 201 22.64 2.84 -1.44
N THR A 202 23.37 3.95 -1.55
CA THR A 202 22.81 5.30 -1.42
C THR A 202 21.88 5.66 -2.59
N LEU A 203 22.02 4.99 -3.73
CA LEU A 203 21.13 5.15 -4.88
C LEU A 203 19.79 4.42 -4.70
N ASN A 204 19.69 3.48 -3.76
CA ASN A 204 18.43 2.77 -3.53
C ASN A 204 17.34 3.74 -3.09
N ASP A 205 17.63 4.65 -2.14
CA ASP A 205 16.65 5.63 -1.66
C ASP A 205 16.17 6.59 -2.77
N LYS A 206 16.96 6.75 -3.84
CA LYS A 206 16.61 7.59 -4.99
C LYS A 206 15.61 6.91 -5.93
N TYR A 207 15.76 5.62 -6.18
CA TYR A 207 14.95 4.86 -7.16
C TYR A 207 13.93 3.91 -6.52
N TYR A 208 14.03 3.72 -5.21
CA TYR A 208 13.09 3.05 -4.32
C TYR A 208 12.78 4.00 -3.16
N PRO A 209 11.85 4.95 -3.38
CA PRO A 209 11.49 5.90 -2.35
C PRO A 209 11.07 5.18 -1.07
N LYS A 210 11.63 5.60 0.08
CA LYS A 210 11.26 5.06 1.40
C LYS A 210 9.87 5.48 1.85
N ASN A 211 9.37 6.59 1.29
CA ASN A 211 8.03 7.10 1.53
C ASN A 211 7.11 6.55 0.45
N LYS A 212 5.86 6.27 0.82
CA LYS A 212 4.84 5.74 -0.08
C LYS A 212 3.70 6.72 -0.20
N SER A 213 3.14 6.80 -1.38
CA SER A 213 1.90 7.55 -1.61
C SER A 213 0.69 6.84 -1.00
N HIS A 214 -0.46 7.50 -0.99
CA HIS A 214 -1.72 6.88 -0.62
C HIS A 214 -2.06 5.64 -1.46
N VAL A 215 -1.83 5.71 -2.78
CA VAL A 215 -2.09 4.59 -3.71
C VAL A 215 -1.14 3.42 -3.43
N GLU A 216 0.14 3.69 -3.19
CA GLU A 216 1.12 2.65 -2.88
C GLU A 216 0.82 1.95 -1.54
N LEU A 217 0.30 2.69 -0.55
CA LEU A 217 -0.19 2.11 0.71
C LEU A 217 -1.39 1.19 0.49
N LEU A 218 -2.39 1.60 -0.29
CA LEU A 218 -3.56 0.75 -0.61
C LEU A 218 -3.17 -0.52 -1.36
N LEU A 219 -2.21 -0.40 -2.28
CA LEU A 219 -1.70 -1.53 -3.05
C LEU A 219 -0.93 -2.50 -2.16
N ASP A 220 -0.05 -2.02 -1.28
CA ASP A 220 0.61 -2.88 -0.28
C ASP A 220 -0.40 -3.70 0.52
N GLN A 221 -1.49 -3.05 0.97
CA GLN A 221 -2.55 -3.72 1.72
C GLN A 221 -3.20 -4.84 0.90
N HIS A 222 -3.64 -4.53 -0.32
CA HIS A 222 -4.23 -5.52 -1.23
C HIS A 222 -3.32 -6.73 -1.43
N PHE A 223 -2.05 -6.51 -1.78
CA PHE A 223 -1.12 -7.60 -2.04
C PHE A 223 -0.77 -8.40 -0.79
N LEU A 224 -0.77 -7.79 0.39
CA LEU A 224 -0.64 -8.54 1.64
C LEU A 224 -1.87 -9.43 1.87
N ILE A 225 -3.06 -8.92 1.58
CA ILE A 225 -4.32 -9.66 1.74
C ILE A 225 -4.41 -10.87 0.83
N GLU A 226 -4.00 -10.71 -0.43
CA GLU A 226 -4.01 -11.80 -1.40
C GLU A 226 -3.10 -12.97 -1.00
N THR A 227 -2.13 -12.76 -0.10
CA THR A 227 -1.30 -13.83 0.45
C THR A 227 -1.95 -14.57 1.63
N TYR A 228 -3.10 -14.15 2.15
CA TYR A 228 -3.72 -14.75 3.33
C TYR A 228 -4.07 -16.21 3.15
N GLU A 229 -4.76 -16.57 2.07
CA GLU A 229 -5.17 -17.95 1.82
C GLU A 229 -3.94 -18.86 1.77
N TYR A 230 -2.86 -18.40 1.13
CA TYR A 230 -1.59 -19.11 1.07
C TYR A 230 -0.93 -19.24 2.45
N ARG A 231 -0.86 -18.16 3.23
CA ARG A 231 -0.31 -18.15 4.60
C ARG A 231 -1.13 -19.04 5.54
N GLN A 232 -2.46 -18.98 5.47
CA GLN A 232 -3.36 -19.84 6.23
C GLN A 232 -3.16 -21.31 5.84
N ALA A 233 -3.10 -21.65 4.55
CA ALA A 233 -2.84 -23.01 4.11
C ALA A 233 -1.47 -23.53 4.59
N GLN A 234 -0.44 -22.68 4.59
CA GLN A 234 0.85 -23.00 5.18
C GLN A 234 0.74 -23.26 6.68
N LEU A 235 0.04 -22.40 7.43
CA LEU A 235 -0.17 -22.57 8.88
C LEU A 235 -0.95 -23.86 9.18
N GLN A 236 -2.00 -24.17 8.43
CA GLN A 236 -2.74 -25.42 8.55
C GLN A 236 -1.83 -26.63 8.31
N THR A 237 -0.94 -26.55 7.31
CA THR A 237 0.02 -27.63 7.00
C THR A 237 1.09 -27.78 8.09
N ILE A 238 1.57 -26.67 8.67
CA ILE A 238 2.64 -26.66 9.68
C ILE A 238 2.11 -27.09 11.05
N PHE A 239 0.92 -26.63 11.42
CA PHE A 239 0.37 -26.77 12.78
C PHE A 239 -0.78 -27.78 12.89
N ASP A 240 -1.22 -28.40 11.78
CA ASP A 240 -2.32 -29.38 11.73
C ASP A 240 -3.62 -28.87 12.41
N VAL A 241 -3.90 -27.57 12.21
CA VAL A 241 -5.10 -26.91 12.76
C VAL A 241 -6.13 -26.67 11.65
N VAL A 242 -7.41 -26.85 11.97
CA VAL A 242 -8.52 -26.45 11.10
C VAL A 242 -8.91 -25.01 11.46
N ILE A 243 -8.62 -24.07 10.56
CA ILE A 243 -9.08 -22.68 10.71
C ILE A 243 -10.45 -22.58 10.05
N THR A 244 -11.50 -22.45 10.87
CA THR A 244 -12.87 -22.23 10.40
C THR A 244 -13.11 -20.72 10.29
N ALA A 245 -13.24 -20.20 9.07
CA ALA A 245 -13.73 -18.85 8.86
C ALA A 245 -15.25 -18.85 9.14
N GLY A 246 -15.71 -17.95 10.02
CA GLY A 246 -17.14 -17.71 10.21
C GLY A 246 -17.76 -17.14 8.95
N ASP A 247 -18.95 -17.62 8.59
CA ASP A 247 -19.75 -17.06 7.49
C ASP A 247 -20.47 -15.81 8.01
N PHE A 248 -19.90 -14.62 7.75
CA PHE A 248 -20.47 -13.32 8.13
C PHE A 248 -21.57 -12.87 7.14
N SER A 249 -22.35 -13.81 6.59
CA SER A 249 -23.35 -13.50 5.57
C SER A 249 -24.53 -12.68 6.11
N SER A 250 -24.78 -12.68 7.43
CA SER A 250 -25.75 -11.77 8.08
C SER A 250 -25.06 -10.55 8.69
N LEU A 251 -25.52 -9.36 8.31
CA LEU A 251 -25.07 -8.07 8.88
C LEU A 251 -25.67 -7.78 10.27
N GLY A 252 -26.48 -8.69 10.79
CA GLY A 252 -27.18 -8.57 12.07
C GLY A 252 -28.34 -9.55 12.19
N GLU A 253 -29.01 -9.51 13.35
CA GLU A 253 -30.15 -10.34 13.71
C GLU A 253 -31.46 -9.57 13.50
N GLU A 254 -32.13 -9.78 12.35
CA GLU A 254 -33.38 -9.06 12.01
C GLU A 254 -34.47 -9.21 13.08
N GLY A 255 -34.53 -10.35 13.76
CA GLY A 255 -35.49 -10.64 14.83
C GLY A 255 -35.29 -9.79 16.10
N ALA A 256 -34.14 -9.13 16.27
CA ALA A 256 -33.90 -8.21 17.38
C ALA A 256 -34.65 -6.87 17.22
N PHE A 257 -35.16 -6.56 16.01
CA PHE A 257 -35.77 -5.28 15.69
C PHE A 257 -37.30 -5.36 15.53
N LYS A 258 -38.03 -4.31 15.92
CA LYS A 258 -39.51 -4.27 15.96
C LYS A 258 -40.18 -4.58 14.63
N GLU A 259 -39.52 -4.27 13.52
CA GLU A 259 -40.04 -4.47 12.16
C GLU A 259 -39.61 -5.80 11.53
N ALA A 260 -38.88 -6.65 12.29
CA ALA A 260 -38.27 -7.89 11.80
C ALA A 260 -37.40 -7.67 10.54
N GLN A 261 -36.71 -6.53 10.49
CA GLN A 261 -35.75 -6.14 9.46
C GLN A 261 -34.66 -5.26 10.08
N LEU A 262 -33.48 -5.21 9.45
CA LEU A 262 -32.41 -4.34 9.91
C LEU A 262 -32.80 -2.86 9.74
N PRO A 263 -32.51 -1.99 10.72
CA PRO A 263 -32.87 -0.59 10.64
C PRO A 263 -32.10 0.12 9.51
N ASP A 264 -32.73 1.08 8.84
CA ASP A 264 -32.09 1.87 7.80
C ASP A 264 -30.78 2.53 8.30
N PRO A 265 -29.79 2.76 7.41
CA PRO A 265 -28.60 3.52 7.75
C PRO A 265 -28.94 4.85 8.41
N HIS A 266 -28.22 5.19 9.49
CA HIS A 266 -28.44 6.44 10.20
C HIS A 266 -28.12 7.63 9.28
N THR A 267 -28.92 8.69 9.33
CA THR A 267 -28.85 9.83 8.39
C THR A 267 -27.49 10.54 8.37
N SER A 268 -26.70 10.43 9.44
CA SER A 268 -25.32 10.92 9.50
C SER A 268 -24.37 10.25 8.50
N TRP A 269 -24.74 9.10 7.94
CA TRP A 269 -24.00 8.37 6.90
C TRP A 269 -24.46 8.72 5.47
N SER A 270 -25.08 9.88 5.28
CA SER A 270 -25.51 10.33 3.96
C SER A 270 -24.36 10.39 2.95
N GLU A 271 -24.67 10.23 1.67
CA GLU A 271 -23.68 10.30 0.59
C GLU A 271 -22.87 11.60 0.62
N ALA A 272 -23.52 12.74 0.94
CA ALA A 272 -22.84 14.03 1.06
C ALA A 272 -21.76 14.06 2.16
N VAL A 273 -21.93 13.27 3.23
CA VAL A 273 -20.94 13.13 4.32
C VAL A 273 -19.82 12.18 3.93
N LEU A 274 -20.13 11.14 3.12
CA LEU A 274 -19.16 10.12 2.70
C LEU A 274 -18.34 10.53 1.47
N GLU A 275 -18.86 11.42 0.62
CA GLU A 275 -18.19 11.85 -0.61
C GLU A 275 -16.74 12.34 -0.38
N PRO A 276 -16.43 13.18 0.64
CA PRO A 276 -15.06 13.62 0.88
C PRO A 276 -14.12 12.48 1.30
N TRP A 277 -14.66 11.36 1.78
CA TRP A 277 -13.85 10.19 2.16
C TRP A 277 -13.38 9.41 0.95
N LYS A 278 -14.14 9.45 -0.16
CA LYS A 278 -13.96 8.74 -1.44
C LYS A 278 -12.96 9.40 -2.40
N ILE A 279 -12.47 10.59 -2.06
CA ILE A 279 -11.58 11.35 -2.94
C ILE A 279 -10.18 10.72 -2.93
N GLU A 280 -9.70 10.38 -4.12
CA GLU A 280 -8.29 10.04 -4.36
C GLU A 280 -7.45 11.32 -4.31
N PRO A 281 -6.47 11.43 -3.39
CA PRO A 281 -5.60 12.59 -3.32
C PRO A 281 -4.68 12.66 -4.55
N ASN A 282 -4.29 13.87 -4.96
CA ASN A 282 -3.27 14.06 -6.01
C ASN A 282 -1.94 14.48 -5.37
N GLU A 283 -1.02 13.53 -5.25
CA GLU A 283 0.27 13.69 -4.61
C GLU A 283 1.39 13.78 -5.66
N VAL A 284 2.09 14.91 -5.69
CA VAL A 284 3.22 15.13 -6.61
C VAL A 284 4.52 14.75 -5.92
N TYR A 285 5.22 13.73 -6.45
CA TYR A 285 6.46 13.19 -5.88
C TYR A 285 7.53 14.26 -5.55
N ASP A 286 7.79 15.22 -6.44
CA ASP A 286 8.81 16.25 -6.18
C ASP A 286 8.40 17.28 -5.10
N ALA A 287 7.10 17.52 -4.95
CA ALA A 287 6.57 18.35 -3.86
C ALA A 287 6.50 17.57 -2.54
N ALA A 288 6.69 16.25 -2.61
CA ALA A 288 6.48 15.31 -1.54
C ALA A 288 7.75 14.97 -0.74
N ILE A 289 8.94 15.35 -1.22
CA ILE A 289 10.20 14.99 -0.57
C ILE A 289 10.56 16.08 0.42
N SER A 290 10.20 15.88 1.69
CA SER A 290 10.73 16.66 2.80
C SER A 290 11.92 15.95 3.45
N SER A 291 12.90 16.73 3.92
CA SER A 291 13.99 16.26 4.78
C SER A 291 13.81 16.72 6.24
N GLU A 292 12.63 17.22 6.60
CA GLU A 292 12.31 17.63 7.96
C GLU A 292 12.14 16.38 8.84
N ILE A 293 12.71 16.42 10.04
CA ILE A 293 12.54 15.38 11.06
C ILE A 293 11.73 15.98 12.21
N HIS A 294 10.55 15.43 12.46
CA HIS A 294 9.72 15.80 13.62
C HIS A 294 10.07 14.92 14.81
N GLY A 295 10.69 15.52 15.82
CA GLY A 295 10.98 14.86 17.08
C GLY A 295 9.78 14.87 18.02
N LEU A 296 9.42 13.70 18.55
CA LEU A 296 8.48 13.51 19.66
C LEU A 296 9.25 13.02 20.87
N ALA A 297 9.01 13.63 22.03
CA ALA A 297 9.58 13.23 23.31
C ALA A 297 8.50 12.58 24.17
N ILE A 298 8.74 11.34 24.62
CA ILE A 298 7.84 10.64 25.55
C ILE A 298 8.46 10.56 26.95
N ASP A 299 7.68 10.98 27.94
CA ASP A 299 7.98 10.83 29.37
C ASP A 299 7.37 9.52 29.90
N THR A 300 8.15 8.44 29.83
CA THR A 300 7.85 7.10 30.39
C THR A 300 7.79 7.02 31.92
N THR A 301 8.09 8.11 32.63
CA THR A 301 8.02 8.19 34.11
C THR A 301 6.72 8.84 34.58
N SER A 302 6.01 9.51 33.68
CA SER A 302 4.69 10.07 33.92
C SER A 302 3.57 9.04 33.80
N GLU A 303 2.38 9.36 34.31
CA GLU A 303 1.18 8.54 34.10
C GLU A 303 0.79 8.53 32.61
N PRO A 304 0.25 7.41 32.08
CA PRO A 304 -0.07 7.29 30.65
C PRO A 304 -0.94 8.42 30.09
N ASN A 305 -1.94 8.87 30.86
CA ASN A 305 -2.79 10.00 30.49
C ASN A 305 -2.01 11.31 30.29
N SER A 306 -1.01 11.55 31.15
CA SER A 306 -0.16 12.74 31.07
C SER A 306 0.80 12.64 29.88
N ALA A 307 1.38 11.46 29.65
CA ALA A 307 2.22 11.19 28.49
C ALA A 307 1.45 11.39 27.17
N ALA A 308 0.25 10.82 27.05
CA ALA A 308 -0.61 10.97 25.87
C ALA A 308 -0.99 12.44 25.63
N ALA A 309 -1.35 13.19 26.67
CA ALA A 309 -1.67 14.62 26.55
C ALA A 309 -0.46 15.45 26.09
N SER A 310 0.73 15.16 26.62
CA SER A 310 1.98 15.81 26.20
C SER A 310 2.30 15.53 24.73
N LEU A 311 2.23 14.26 24.32
CA LEU A 311 2.45 13.85 22.93
C LEU A 311 1.43 14.49 21.97
N HIS A 312 0.15 14.52 22.35
CA HIS A 312 -0.89 15.19 21.58
C HIS A 312 -0.53 16.66 21.33
N ALA A 313 -0.08 17.39 22.37
CA ALA A 313 0.33 18.79 22.22
C ALA A 313 1.55 18.97 21.30
N GLN A 314 2.50 18.03 21.34
CA GLN A 314 3.67 18.02 20.45
C GLN A 314 3.25 17.80 18.98
N VAL A 315 2.40 16.81 18.71
CA VAL A 315 1.88 16.53 17.36
C VAL A 315 1.05 17.71 16.85
N MET A 316 0.20 18.31 17.69
CA MET A 316 -0.57 19.51 17.32
C MET A 316 0.33 20.69 16.94
N THR A 317 1.53 20.80 17.52
CA THR A 317 2.50 21.83 17.14
C THR A 317 3.02 21.61 15.72
N VAL A 318 3.18 20.35 15.29
CA VAL A 318 3.51 20.00 13.91
C VAL A 318 2.34 20.30 12.98
N LEU A 319 1.13 19.85 13.31
CA LEU A 319 -0.07 19.99 12.47
C LEU A 319 -0.49 21.46 12.25
N ARG A 320 -0.21 22.34 13.21
CA ARG A 320 -0.48 23.79 13.08
C ARG A 320 0.43 24.50 12.09
N LYS A 321 1.51 23.88 11.62
CA LYS A 321 2.39 24.48 10.59
C LYS A 321 1.61 24.61 9.27
N PRO A 322 1.81 25.70 8.51
CA PRO A 322 1.17 25.85 7.20
C PRO A 322 1.49 24.67 6.29
N ASN A 323 0.44 24.11 5.68
CA ASN A 323 0.48 22.95 4.79
C ASN A 323 1.04 21.68 5.44
N ALA A 324 1.00 21.51 6.77
CA ALA A 324 1.53 20.32 7.44
C ALA A 324 1.00 19.01 6.83
N ARG A 325 -0.31 18.94 6.55
CA ARG A 325 -0.95 17.77 5.92
C ARG A 325 -0.54 17.51 4.47
N ASN A 326 0.00 18.50 3.77
CA ASN A 326 0.46 18.37 2.39
C ASN A 326 1.96 18.06 2.30
N ARG A 327 2.67 18.07 3.43
CA ARG A 327 4.09 17.70 3.49
C ARG A 327 4.19 16.20 3.61
N LEU A 328 4.79 15.61 2.60
CA LEU A 328 5.06 14.18 2.51
C LEU A 328 6.50 13.95 2.96
N GLY A 329 6.78 12.74 3.43
CA GLY A 329 8.15 12.30 3.71
C GLY A 329 8.85 12.91 4.91
N ASP A 330 8.15 13.69 5.73
CA ASP A 330 8.65 14.07 7.04
C ASP A 330 8.98 12.80 7.83
N SER A 331 10.23 12.69 8.27
CA SER A 331 10.64 11.60 9.13
C SER A 331 10.17 11.91 10.54
N TRP A 332 9.64 10.91 11.22
CA TRP A 332 9.27 11.05 12.63
C TRP A 332 10.29 10.31 13.47
N GLU A 333 10.63 10.89 14.60
CA GLU A 333 11.55 10.28 15.55
C GLU A 333 10.97 10.40 16.94
N VAL A 334 10.76 9.26 17.61
CA VAL A 334 10.27 9.24 18.98
C VAL A 334 11.46 8.95 19.89
N ARG A 335 11.67 9.79 20.90
CA ARG A 335 12.75 9.63 21.88
C ARG A 335 12.19 9.60 23.30
N ASP A 336 12.84 8.79 24.15
CA ASP A 336 12.57 8.79 25.59
C ASP A 336 13.26 9.98 26.31
N GLN A 337 13.07 10.06 27.63
CA GLN A 337 13.72 11.01 28.55
C GLN A 337 15.24 11.12 28.34
N ALA A 338 15.88 10.00 28.02
CA ALA A 338 17.33 9.88 27.91
C ALA A 338 17.83 10.27 26.51
N GLY A 339 16.91 10.59 25.59
CA GLY A 339 17.21 10.88 24.20
C GLY A 339 17.42 9.63 23.35
N THR A 340 17.10 8.44 23.86
CA THR A 340 17.20 7.18 23.12
C THR A 340 16.02 7.04 22.17
N VAL A 341 16.26 6.57 20.93
CA VAL A 341 15.17 6.31 19.98
C VAL A 341 14.30 5.18 20.52
N ALA A 342 13.01 5.46 20.68
CA ALA A 342 12.02 4.49 21.12
C ALA A 342 11.71 3.50 19.98
N HIS A 343 11.70 2.22 20.32
CA HIS A 343 11.36 1.13 19.43
C HIS A 343 10.09 0.45 19.91
N GLU A 344 9.43 -0.26 19.01
CA GLU A 344 8.33 -1.15 19.39
C GLU A 344 8.82 -2.23 20.35
N ASP A 345 7.94 -2.65 21.25
CA ASP A 345 8.24 -3.72 22.21
C ASP A 345 8.54 -5.04 21.47
N GLU A 346 9.45 -5.84 22.03
CA GLU A 346 9.78 -7.17 21.51
C GLU A 346 8.57 -8.09 21.69
N GLY A 347 7.84 -8.36 20.62
CA GLY A 347 6.96 -9.52 20.58
C GLY A 347 7.78 -10.82 20.60
N ASP A 348 7.17 -11.95 20.95
CA ASP A 348 7.79 -13.29 20.97
C ASP A 348 8.30 -13.79 19.60
N MET A 349 8.23 -12.98 18.55
CA MET A 349 8.63 -13.30 17.18
C MET A 349 9.94 -12.55 16.87
N ASP A 350 10.93 -13.24 16.31
CA ASP A 350 12.28 -12.78 15.89
C ASP A 350 12.29 -11.63 14.83
N GLU A 351 11.31 -10.74 14.84
CA GLU A 351 11.25 -9.56 13.98
C GLU A 351 12.19 -8.47 14.51
N LYS A 352 12.90 -7.81 13.60
CA LYS A 352 13.77 -6.68 13.95
C LYS A 352 12.92 -5.57 14.58
N GLN A 353 13.32 -5.13 15.77
CA GLN A 353 12.77 -3.93 16.42
C GLN A 353 12.73 -2.76 15.43
N ARG A 354 11.55 -2.19 15.24
CA ARG A 354 11.34 -1.02 14.38
C ARG A 354 11.27 0.25 15.24
N PRO A 355 11.87 1.37 14.82
CA PRO A 355 11.66 2.65 15.47
C PRO A 355 10.18 3.05 15.44
N LEU A 356 9.62 3.51 16.57
CA LEU A 356 8.22 3.96 16.63
C LEU A 356 7.91 5.06 15.61
N GLY A 357 8.91 5.89 15.28
CA GLY A 357 8.80 6.94 14.27
C GLY A 357 8.41 6.44 12.88
N GLU A 358 8.79 5.22 12.50
CA GLU A 358 8.40 4.67 11.20
C GLU A 358 6.88 4.40 11.11
N VAL A 359 6.27 3.98 12.22
CA VAL A 359 4.82 3.70 12.30
C VAL A 359 4.03 4.98 12.53
N VAL A 360 4.57 5.94 13.30
CA VAL A 360 4.00 7.29 13.39
C VAL A 360 3.87 7.91 12.00
N ARG A 361 4.89 7.78 11.15
CA ARG A 361 4.82 8.21 9.76
C ARG A 361 3.69 7.51 9.00
N LEU A 362 3.58 6.19 9.13
CA LEU A 362 2.51 5.41 8.50
C LEU A 362 1.11 5.87 8.92
N LEU A 363 0.90 6.13 10.21
CA LEU A 363 -0.36 6.67 10.75
C LEU A 363 -0.67 8.05 10.18
N PHE A 364 0.31 8.95 10.19
CA PHE A 364 0.15 10.28 9.64
C PHE A 364 -0.18 10.24 8.14
N ASP A 365 0.58 9.46 7.37
CA ASP A 365 0.41 9.31 5.92
C ASP A 365 -0.97 8.74 5.56
N GLY A 366 -1.46 7.76 6.33
CA GLY A 366 -2.79 7.16 6.16
C GLY A 366 -3.95 8.10 6.48
N MET A 367 -3.80 8.98 7.48
CA MET A 367 -4.89 9.83 7.97
C MET A 367 -4.93 11.23 7.33
N ARG A 368 -3.80 11.83 6.93
CA ARG A 368 -3.71 13.27 6.62
C ARG A 368 -4.59 13.76 5.47
N PHE A 369 -4.88 12.90 4.49
CA PHE A 369 -5.75 13.23 3.34
C PHE A 369 -7.20 12.86 3.57
N LYS A 370 -7.49 12.13 4.64
CA LYS A 370 -8.87 11.80 5.00
C LYS A 370 -9.50 12.95 5.80
N PRO A 371 -10.84 13.07 5.80
CA PRO A 371 -11.59 14.11 6.53
C PRO A 371 -11.55 14.01 8.08
N TYR A 372 -10.40 13.60 8.63
CA TYR A 372 -10.12 13.69 10.06
C TYR A 372 -9.75 15.11 10.47
N GLU A 373 -10.05 15.48 11.70
CA GLU A 373 -9.59 16.71 12.34
C GLU A 373 -8.14 16.58 12.81
N ASP A 374 -7.42 17.70 12.94
CA ASP A 374 -6.02 17.67 13.41
C ASP A 374 -5.91 17.06 14.81
N THR A 375 -6.91 17.32 15.65
CA THR A 375 -7.02 16.74 16.99
C THR A 375 -7.19 15.23 16.95
N GLU A 376 -7.92 14.68 15.97
CA GLU A 376 -8.11 13.24 15.80
C GLU A 376 -6.80 12.57 15.37
N ILE A 377 -6.07 13.17 14.41
CA ILE A 377 -4.75 12.69 13.96
C ILE A 377 -3.74 12.74 15.12
N ALA A 378 -3.71 13.86 15.87
CA ALA A 378 -2.81 14.02 17.00
C ALA A 378 -3.08 13.00 18.11
N SER A 379 -4.36 12.73 18.42
CA SER A 379 -4.75 11.70 19.38
C SER A 379 -4.38 10.30 18.90
N ALA A 380 -4.58 9.97 17.62
CA ALA A 380 -4.18 8.67 17.07
C ALA A 380 -2.67 8.43 17.26
N ILE A 381 -1.83 9.39 16.86
CA ILE A 381 -0.37 9.28 17.02
C ILE A 381 0.03 9.21 18.49
N ALA A 382 -0.53 10.09 19.33
CA ALA A 382 -0.22 10.13 20.77
C ALA A 382 -0.60 8.82 21.47
N ASN A 383 -1.77 8.27 21.17
CA ASN A 383 -2.24 7.02 21.76
C ASN A 383 -1.40 5.84 21.27
N TYR A 384 -1.04 5.76 19.98
CA TYR A 384 -0.13 4.71 19.49
C TYR A 384 1.22 4.71 20.23
N VAL A 385 1.86 5.87 20.34
CA VAL A 385 3.16 5.99 21.02
C VAL A 385 3.02 5.64 22.51
N THR A 386 1.97 6.12 23.17
CA THR A 386 1.72 5.83 24.58
C THR A 386 1.49 4.33 24.81
N LEU A 387 0.69 3.67 23.98
CA LEU A 387 0.41 2.24 24.13
C LEU A 387 1.65 1.36 23.93
N ASN A 388 2.58 1.76 23.06
CA ASN A 388 3.84 1.03 22.89
C ASN A 388 4.82 1.24 24.04
N CYS A 389 4.84 2.42 24.66
CA CYS A 389 5.76 2.72 25.77
C CYS A 389 5.20 2.33 27.15
N PHE A 390 3.88 2.12 27.25
CA PHE A 390 3.21 1.60 28.44
C PHE A 390 2.33 0.39 28.04
N PRO A 391 2.92 -0.73 27.56
CA PRO A 391 2.17 -1.82 26.98
C PRO A 391 1.46 -2.63 28.07
N SER A 392 0.23 -2.24 28.41
CA SER A 392 -0.60 -3.00 29.35
C SER A 392 -2.10 -2.79 29.09
N TRP A 393 -2.90 -3.81 29.41
CA TRP A 393 -4.36 -3.69 29.43
C TRP A 393 -4.83 -2.56 30.37
N GLN A 394 -4.09 -2.37 31.47
CA GLN A 394 -4.36 -1.31 32.44
C GLN A 394 -4.19 0.08 31.81
N THR A 395 -3.18 0.28 30.94
CA THR A 395 -2.95 1.54 30.22
C THR A 395 -4.17 1.92 29.37
N MET A 396 -4.70 0.98 28.59
CA MET A 396 -5.92 1.24 27.78
C MET A 396 -7.11 1.55 28.69
N THR A 397 -7.21 0.87 29.83
CA THR A 397 -8.28 1.09 30.81
C THR A 397 -8.18 2.46 31.48
N GLU A 398 -6.96 2.92 31.79
CA GLU A 398 -6.68 4.25 32.34
C GLU A 398 -6.95 5.38 31.34
N LEU A 399 -6.68 5.12 30.05
CA LEU A 399 -6.94 6.08 28.97
C LEU A 399 -8.44 6.19 28.65
N TRP A 400 -9.18 5.06 28.62
CA TRP A 400 -10.51 5.00 28.00
C TRP A 400 -11.63 4.38 28.85
N GLY A 401 -11.34 3.92 30.07
CA GLY A 401 -12.30 3.20 30.92
C GLY A 401 -12.42 1.73 30.53
N GLY A 402 -13.62 1.14 30.61
CA GLY A 402 -13.82 -0.25 30.13
C GLY A 402 -13.40 -0.39 28.67
N VAL A 403 -12.73 -1.47 28.30
CA VAL A 403 -12.18 -1.70 26.94
C VAL A 403 -12.70 -3.01 26.39
N THR A 404 -13.08 -3.00 25.10
CA THR A 404 -13.47 -4.22 24.38
C THR A 404 -12.58 -4.43 23.16
N GLY A 405 -12.34 -5.70 22.84
CA GLY A 405 -11.73 -6.10 21.57
C GLY A 405 -12.73 -5.98 20.44
N ILE A 406 -12.26 -5.54 19.27
CA ILE A 406 -13.07 -5.39 18.08
C ILE A 406 -12.41 -6.06 16.88
N GLU A 407 -13.24 -6.53 15.95
CA GLU A 407 -12.85 -6.97 14.62
C GLU A 407 -13.64 -6.16 13.59
N LEU A 408 -12.96 -5.73 12.54
CA LEU A 408 -13.57 -4.91 11.50
C LEU A 408 -13.15 -5.37 10.11
N GLU A 409 -14.09 -5.28 9.17
CA GLU A 409 -13.89 -5.61 7.76
C GLU A 409 -14.46 -4.50 6.87
N GLY A 410 -13.73 -4.17 5.82
CA GLY A 410 -14.11 -3.16 4.84
C GLY A 410 -13.02 -3.00 3.77
N GLY A 411 -13.35 -2.56 2.56
CA GLY A 411 -12.34 -2.30 1.51
C GLY A 411 -11.35 -3.46 1.25
N SER A 412 -11.83 -4.72 1.39
CA SER A 412 -11.03 -5.97 1.35
C SER A 412 -10.04 -6.19 2.50
N VAL A 413 -9.96 -5.27 3.46
CA VAL A 413 -9.06 -5.35 4.62
C VAL A 413 -9.81 -5.82 5.86
N ARG A 414 -9.17 -6.70 6.64
CA ARG A 414 -9.59 -7.07 8.00
C ARG A 414 -8.60 -6.53 9.01
N ALA A 415 -9.08 -6.02 10.13
CA ALA A 415 -8.24 -5.54 11.22
C ALA A 415 -8.86 -5.88 12.58
N ARG A 416 -8.00 -5.99 13.58
CA ARG A 416 -8.40 -6.16 14.99
C ARG A 416 -7.79 -5.06 15.84
N GLY A 417 -8.55 -4.61 16.81
CA GLY A 417 -8.19 -3.47 17.65
C GLY A 417 -8.89 -3.51 18.99
N PHE A 418 -8.76 -2.41 19.71
CA PHE A 418 -9.46 -2.18 20.96
C PHE A 418 -10.10 -0.79 20.95
N CYS A 419 -11.20 -0.64 21.66
CA CYS A 419 -11.81 0.66 21.93
C CYS A 419 -12.48 0.68 23.30
N GLY A 420 -12.65 1.88 23.85
CA GLY A 420 -13.34 2.08 25.12
C GLY A 420 -14.85 1.86 24.98
N GLU A 421 -15.40 0.97 25.80
CA GLU A 421 -16.84 0.69 25.91
C GLU A 421 -17.67 1.97 26.14
N PRO A 422 -17.27 2.95 26.99
CA PRO A 422 -18.04 4.17 27.15
C PRO A 422 -18.14 5.01 25.87
N THR A 423 -17.03 5.08 25.12
CA THR A 423 -16.98 5.85 23.85
C THR A 423 -17.80 5.14 22.77
N LEU A 424 -17.70 3.81 22.73
CA LEU A 424 -18.45 2.99 21.78
C LEU A 424 -19.96 3.04 22.04
N MET A 425 -20.37 3.01 23.32
CA MET A 425 -21.78 3.21 23.71
C MET A 425 -22.28 4.62 23.36
N ASP A 426 -21.48 5.67 23.58
CA ASP A 426 -21.86 7.04 23.19
C ASP A 426 -22.00 7.19 21.66
N ALA A 427 -21.24 6.44 20.89
CA ALA A 427 -21.29 6.46 19.42
C ALA A 427 -22.54 5.79 18.83
N LEU A 428 -23.29 4.99 19.60
CA LEU A 428 -24.54 4.38 19.13
C LEU A 428 -25.52 5.47 18.66
N ARG A 429 -26.31 5.14 17.63
CA ARG A 429 -27.39 6.03 17.19
C ARG A 429 -28.36 6.29 18.36
N PRO A 430 -28.81 7.54 18.59
CA PRO A 430 -29.62 7.89 19.76
C PRO A 430 -30.94 7.12 19.90
N ASP A 431 -31.50 6.67 18.77
CA ASP A 431 -32.75 5.93 18.67
C ASP A 431 -32.57 4.40 18.74
N PHE A 432 -31.34 3.88 18.92
CA PHE A 432 -31.08 2.42 18.84
C PHE A 432 -31.99 1.59 19.75
N ALA A 433 -32.13 1.99 21.02
CA ALA A 433 -32.98 1.30 21.99
C ALA A 433 -34.48 1.32 21.62
N GLU A 434 -34.91 2.32 20.84
CA GLU A 434 -36.30 2.43 20.38
C GLU A 434 -36.59 1.50 19.20
N LEU A 435 -35.56 1.00 18.51
CA LEU A 435 -35.68 0.09 17.37
C LEU A 435 -35.81 -1.38 17.80
N LEU A 436 -35.39 -1.71 19.03
CA LEU A 436 -35.33 -3.07 19.54
C LEU A 436 -36.70 -3.62 19.98
N THR A 437 -36.89 -4.93 19.81
CA THR A 437 -38.01 -5.66 20.45
C THR A 437 -37.87 -5.61 21.98
N PRO A 438 -38.95 -5.86 22.76
CA PRO A 438 -38.86 -5.87 24.22
C PRO A 438 -37.80 -6.83 24.77
N ASP A 439 -37.64 -8.01 24.15
CA ASP A 439 -36.67 -9.02 24.56
C ASP A 439 -35.23 -8.56 24.25
N ALA A 440 -34.98 -8.08 23.04
CA ALA A 440 -33.68 -7.53 22.65
C ALA A 440 -33.31 -6.28 23.46
N LEU A 441 -34.28 -5.44 23.84
CA LEU A 441 -34.06 -4.28 24.71
C LEU A 441 -33.68 -4.71 26.14
N ALA A 442 -34.27 -5.79 26.66
CA ALA A 442 -33.90 -6.33 27.95
C ALA A 442 -32.46 -6.87 27.94
N GLU A 443 -32.08 -7.59 26.88
CA GLU A 443 -30.71 -8.09 26.67
C GLU A 443 -29.73 -6.93 26.49
N PHE A 444 -30.04 -5.92 25.67
CA PHE A 444 -29.21 -4.72 25.51
C PHE A 444 -28.99 -3.97 26.84
N LYS A 445 -30.01 -3.89 27.71
CA LYS A 445 -29.86 -3.27 29.04
C LYS A 445 -28.98 -4.09 29.99
N ALA A 446 -28.90 -5.41 29.78
CA ALA A 446 -28.09 -6.31 30.60
C ALA A 446 -26.63 -6.33 30.12
N ASP A 447 -26.41 -6.51 28.82
CA ASP A 447 -25.09 -6.79 28.24
C ASP A 447 -24.48 -5.61 27.49
N GLY A 448 -25.22 -4.50 27.36
CA GLY A 448 -24.74 -3.23 26.82
C GLY A 448 -24.21 -3.37 25.40
N ILE A 449 -22.96 -2.94 25.20
CA ILE A 449 -22.37 -2.86 23.87
C ILE A 449 -22.19 -4.23 23.21
N ARG A 450 -22.03 -5.30 24.00
CA ARG A 450 -21.88 -6.66 23.48
C ARG A 450 -23.14 -7.12 22.77
N ALA A 451 -24.30 -6.91 23.39
CA ALA A 451 -25.59 -7.18 22.77
C ALA A 451 -25.81 -6.31 21.53
N ALA A 452 -25.44 -5.02 21.55
CA ALA A 452 -25.58 -4.16 20.38
C ALA A 452 -24.76 -4.65 19.18
N LEU A 453 -23.49 -5.01 19.40
CA LEU A 453 -22.61 -5.57 18.37
C LEU A 453 -23.05 -6.97 17.91
N TYR A 454 -23.73 -7.74 18.76
CA TYR A 454 -24.33 -9.02 18.36
C TYR A 454 -25.54 -8.81 17.45
N PHE A 455 -26.41 -7.86 17.77
CA PHE A 455 -27.62 -7.59 16.99
C PHE A 455 -27.33 -6.97 15.62
N LEU A 456 -26.25 -6.18 15.49
CA LEU A 456 -25.98 -5.42 14.28
C LEU A 456 -24.49 -5.10 14.16
N ILE A 457 -23.86 -5.59 13.09
CA ILE A 457 -22.44 -5.37 12.81
C ILE A 457 -22.18 -4.35 11.70
N ASP A 458 -23.23 -3.86 11.00
CA ASP A 458 -23.09 -2.78 10.01
C ASP A 458 -22.98 -1.42 10.73
N PRO A 459 -21.80 -0.76 10.72
CA PRO A 459 -21.58 0.48 11.46
C PRO A 459 -22.49 1.63 10.98
N ARG A 460 -22.92 1.60 9.71
CA ARG A 460 -23.80 2.62 9.12
C ARG A 460 -25.18 2.61 9.74
N ARG A 461 -25.62 1.46 10.21
CA ARG A 461 -26.93 1.24 10.80
C ARG A 461 -26.90 1.34 12.32
N LEU A 462 -25.74 1.08 12.93
CA LEU A 462 -25.55 1.04 14.38
C LEU A 462 -25.12 2.39 14.98
N PHE A 463 -24.22 3.12 14.32
CA PHE A 463 -23.57 4.28 14.93
C PHE A 463 -23.95 5.63 14.28
N GLU A 464 -23.82 6.70 15.07
CA GLU A 464 -23.75 8.06 14.54
C GLU A 464 -22.34 8.33 13.98
N PHE A 465 -22.26 8.74 12.72
CA PHE A 465 -21.01 8.81 11.95
C PHE A 465 -19.92 9.65 12.62
N GLN A 466 -20.25 10.83 13.13
CA GLN A 466 -19.24 11.75 13.70
C GLN A 466 -18.63 11.19 14.99
N LYS A 467 -19.47 10.59 15.84
CA LYS A 467 -19.00 9.95 17.08
C LYS A 467 -18.19 8.69 16.78
N PHE A 468 -18.64 7.89 15.82
CA PHE A 468 -17.91 6.72 15.35
C PHE A 468 -16.56 7.10 14.74
N ARG A 469 -16.51 8.13 13.88
CA ARG A 469 -15.27 8.68 13.29
C ARG A 469 -14.25 9.01 14.37
N ARG A 470 -14.68 9.74 15.39
CA ARG A 470 -13.81 10.18 16.47
C ARG A 470 -13.27 9.00 17.27
N MET A 471 -14.13 8.08 17.71
CA MET A 471 -13.74 6.85 18.41
C MET A 471 -12.76 6.03 17.56
N PHE A 472 -13.08 5.88 16.28
CA PHE A 472 -12.26 5.11 15.34
C PHE A 472 -10.86 5.71 15.19
N ALA A 473 -10.77 7.03 14.99
CA ALA A 473 -9.50 7.73 14.87
C ALA A 473 -8.68 7.67 16.17
N GLU A 474 -9.31 7.97 17.30
CA GLU A 474 -8.62 8.12 18.57
C GLU A 474 -8.25 6.77 19.20
N GLN A 475 -8.95 5.67 18.90
CA GLN A 475 -8.82 4.40 19.63
C GLN A 475 -8.58 3.20 18.72
N VAL A 476 -9.32 3.07 17.62
CA VAL A 476 -9.23 1.89 16.73
C VAL A 476 -7.96 1.92 15.87
N ILE A 477 -7.70 3.03 15.18
CA ILE A 477 -6.49 3.20 14.36
C ILE A 477 -5.20 2.96 15.18
N PRO A 478 -4.98 3.59 16.35
CA PRO A 478 -3.75 3.35 17.11
C PRO A 478 -3.62 1.93 17.64
N THR A 479 -4.72 1.29 18.06
CA THR A 479 -4.65 -0.07 18.61
C THR A 479 -4.42 -1.11 17.54
N THR A 480 -5.03 -0.97 16.37
CA THR A 480 -4.73 -1.84 15.20
C THR A 480 -3.25 -1.74 14.82
N ALA A 481 -2.65 -0.55 14.90
CA ALA A 481 -1.23 -0.32 14.70
C ALA A 481 -0.31 -0.92 15.78
N CYS A 482 -0.80 -1.10 17.01
CA CYS A 482 -0.07 -1.81 18.06
C CYS A 482 -0.12 -3.33 17.86
N ILE A 483 -1.32 -3.89 17.62
CA ILE A 483 -1.54 -5.34 17.59
C ILE A 483 -0.94 -5.98 16.35
N ARG A 484 -1.10 -5.37 15.17
CA ARG A 484 -0.45 -5.80 13.92
C ARG A 484 -0.70 -7.27 13.55
N VAL A 485 -1.88 -7.82 13.89
CA VAL A 485 -2.25 -9.22 13.57
C VAL A 485 -1.95 -9.55 12.12
N GLU A 486 -2.22 -8.57 11.26
CA GLU A 486 -2.10 -8.66 9.80
C GLU A 486 -0.95 -7.80 9.27
N GLY A 487 0.11 -7.64 10.08
CA GLY A 487 1.19 -6.69 9.81
C GLY A 487 0.71 -5.24 9.89
N TYR A 488 1.31 -4.37 9.08
CA TYR A 488 0.99 -2.93 9.05
C TYR A 488 -0.17 -2.57 8.11
N VAL A 489 -1.11 -3.48 7.94
CA VAL A 489 -2.35 -3.23 7.20
C VAL A 489 -3.33 -2.55 8.12
N LEU A 490 -3.41 -1.23 7.97
CA LEU A 490 -4.20 -0.37 8.83
C LEU A 490 -5.38 0.22 8.08
N HIS A 491 -6.52 0.21 8.75
CA HIS A 491 -7.77 0.74 8.24
C HIS A 491 -7.89 2.22 8.59
N TYR A 492 -7.75 3.09 7.59
CA TYR A 492 -7.83 4.55 7.78
C TYR A 492 -9.14 5.16 7.30
N ASN A 493 -9.99 4.37 6.64
CA ASN A 493 -11.19 4.91 6.00
C ASN A 493 -12.45 4.30 6.58
N ILE A 494 -13.10 5.06 7.46
CA ILE A 494 -14.33 4.63 8.11
C ILE A 494 -15.51 4.46 7.13
N ALA A 495 -15.49 5.13 5.97
CA ALA A 495 -16.57 5.04 4.99
C ALA A 495 -16.63 3.65 4.33
N ASP A 496 -15.50 2.92 4.34
CA ASP A 496 -15.37 1.61 3.73
C ASP A 496 -15.64 0.46 4.70
N VAL A 497 -15.72 0.75 6.01
CA VAL A 497 -16.01 -0.26 7.03
C VAL A 497 -17.44 -0.77 6.83
N ARG A 498 -17.56 -2.07 6.55
CA ARG A 498 -18.84 -2.77 6.32
C ARG A 498 -19.24 -3.61 7.51
N VAL A 499 -18.27 -4.12 8.24
CA VAL A 499 -18.45 -4.93 9.44
C VAL A 499 -17.63 -4.32 10.57
N PHE A 500 -18.26 -4.16 11.72
CA PHE A 500 -17.64 -3.75 12.97
C PHE A 500 -18.28 -4.57 14.09
N GLY A 501 -17.55 -5.55 14.60
CA GLY A 501 -18.02 -6.51 15.60
C GLY A 501 -17.06 -6.64 16.78
N GLN A 502 -17.48 -7.45 17.76
CA GLN A 502 -16.63 -7.82 18.88
C GLN A 502 -15.69 -8.97 18.47
N SER A 503 -14.40 -8.85 18.80
CA SER A 503 -13.39 -9.90 18.55
C SER A 503 -13.40 -10.99 19.63
#